data_AF-A0A0W0SMZ7-F1
#
_entry.id   AF-A0A0W0SMZ7-F1
#
_cell.length_a   1.000
_cell.length_b   1.000
_cell.length_c   1.000
_cell.angle_alpha   90.00
_cell.angle_beta   90.00
_cell.angle_gamma   90.00
#
_symmetry.space_group_name_H-M   'P 1'
#
loop_
_entity.id
_entity.type
_entity.pdbx_description
1 polymer ?
#
loop_
_entity_poly.entity_id
_entity_poly.type
_entity_poly.pdbx_seq_one_letter_code
_entity_poly.pdbx_strand_id
1 'polypeptide(L)'
;MSTFSDEMEYYEKYQAEKIKLHKESLLSLNIPYEKLINYAAEATATAEILNETVQYLEAENANLKTKFASNQFPQYQEIITQNTVAAFQFNATEVVNELNVHQKNKRIQNGRKGGETKRNKDSEKKQAAKSSVKEYWDKWQETITLYDTQIAFALDMLEKFPVLTNPNTIESWCREWRKNKNSGIVTK
;
A
#
# COMPACT_ATOMS: atom_id res chain seq x y z
N MET A 1 -3.46 -2.45 39.54
CA MET A 1 -4.34 -1.71 38.62
C MET A 1 -3.84 -2.00 37.22
N SER A 2 -4.68 -2.51 36.33
CA SER A 2 -4.33 -2.72 34.91
C SER A 2 -4.02 -1.36 34.29
N THR A 3 -2.92 -1.24 33.53
CA THR A 3 -2.63 0.00 32.83
C THR A 3 -3.44 0.05 31.54
N PHE A 4 -3.72 1.26 31.04
CA PHE A 4 -4.35 1.45 29.73
C PHE A 4 -3.59 0.72 28.60
N SER A 5 -2.26 0.58 28.75
CA SER A 5 -1.43 -0.19 27.83
C SER A 5 -1.80 -1.68 27.80
N ASP A 6 -2.07 -2.29 28.96
CA ASP A 6 -2.43 -3.71 29.06
C ASP A 6 -3.81 -3.97 28.45
N GLU A 7 -4.75 -3.03 28.60
CA GLU A 7 -6.08 -3.11 27.99
C GLU A 7 -6.04 -2.96 26.47
N MET A 8 -5.16 -2.10 25.95
CA MET A 8 -4.97 -1.90 24.51
C MET A 8 -4.35 -3.15 23.85
N GLU A 9 -3.32 -3.73 24.47
CA GLU A 9 -2.68 -4.97 23.99
C GLU A 9 -3.68 -6.15 23.99
N TYR A 10 -4.50 -6.25 25.04
CA TYR A 10 -5.58 -7.24 25.09
C TYR A 10 -6.58 -7.05 23.94
N TYR A 11 -6.98 -5.82 23.65
CA TYR A 11 -7.92 -5.52 22.56
C TYR A 11 -7.35 -5.86 21.19
N GLU A 12 -6.07 -5.52 20.93
CA GLU A 12 -5.40 -5.86 19.67
C GLU A 12 -5.32 -7.37 19.46
N LYS A 13 -4.96 -8.12 20.51
CA LYS A 13 -4.91 -9.58 20.47
C LYS A 13 -6.30 -10.19 20.21
N TYR A 14 -7.33 -9.67 20.88
CA TYR A 14 -8.71 -10.08 20.68
C TYR A 14 -9.18 -9.83 19.23
N GLN A 15 -8.85 -8.67 18.64
CA GLN A 15 -9.18 -8.37 17.25
C GLN A 15 -8.46 -9.31 16.28
N ALA A 16 -7.17 -9.59 16.51
CA ALA A 16 -6.40 -10.52 15.69
C ALA A 16 -6.99 -11.94 15.70
N GLU A 17 -7.40 -12.42 16.87
CA GLU A 17 -8.03 -13.74 17.02
C GLU A 17 -9.40 -13.80 16.34
N LYS A 18 -10.22 -12.74 16.49
CA LYS A 18 -11.52 -12.63 15.81
C LYS A 18 -11.37 -12.63 14.28
N ILE A 19 -10.38 -11.90 13.74
CA ILE A 19 -10.06 -11.88 12.30
C ILE A 19 -9.65 -13.28 11.83
N LYS A 20 -8.79 -13.96 12.59
CA LYS A 20 -8.37 -15.33 12.29
C LYS A 20 -9.57 -16.28 12.21
N LEU A 21 -10.44 -16.23 13.20
CA LEU A 21 -11.61 -17.10 13.30
C LEU A 21 -12.62 -16.82 12.16
N HIS A 22 -12.80 -15.55 11.79
CA HIS A 22 -13.61 -15.18 10.64
C HIS A 22 -13.03 -15.69 9.32
N LYS A 23 -11.70 -15.60 9.15
CA LYS A 23 -11.02 -16.13 7.96
C LYS A 23 -11.17 -17.65 7.85
N GLU A 24 -11.01 -18.37 8.96
CA GLU A 24 -11.22 -19.82 9.01
C GLU A 24 -12.67 -20.19 8.67
N SER A 25 -13.65 -19.44 9.20
CA SER A 25 -15.06 -19.62 8.85
C SER A 25 -15.33 -19.39 7.36
N LEU A 26 -14.78 -18.34 6.76
CA LEU A 26 -14.95 -18.06 5.33
C LEU A 26 -14.34 -19.16 4.45
N LEU A 27 -13.16 -19.69 4.83
CA LEU A 27 -12.53 -20.80 4.13
C LEU A 27 -13.35 -22.09 4.24
N SER A 28 -14.00 -22.33 5.38
CA SER A 28 -14.84 -23.52 5.59
C SER A 28 -16.12 -23.54 4.75
N LEU A 29 -16.62 -22.37 4.34
CA LEU A 29 -17.89 -22.24 3.61
C LEU A 29 -17.78 -22.60 2.11
N ASN A 30 -16.58 -22.88 1.59
CA ASN A 30 -16.33 -23.23 0.19
C ASN A 30 -17.03 -22.28 -0.81
N ILE A 31 -17.05 -20.99 -0.50
CA ILE A 31 -17.74 -19.98 -1.31
C ILE A 31 -16.90 -19.71 -2.57
N PRO A 32 -17.50 -19.74 -3.78
CA PRO A 32 -16.82 -19.35 -5.00
C PRO A 32 -16.21 -17.95 -4.90
N TYR A 33 -15.03 -17.77 -5.49
CA TYR A 33 -14.28 -16.52 -5.41
C TYR A 33 -15.09 -15.32 -5.92
N GLU A 34 -15.90 -15.49 -6.96
CA GLU A 34 -16.76 -14.41 -7.47
C GLU A 34 -17.80 -13.96 -6.45
N LYS A 35 -18.38 -14.90 -5.68
CA LYS A 35 -19.34 -14.56 -4.61
C LYS A 35 -18.66 -13.84 -3.45
N LEU A 36 -17.43 -14.23 -3.10
CA LEU A 36 -16.64 -13.53 -2.07
C LEU A 36 -16.36 -12.07 -2.45
N ILE A 37 -16.07 -11.80 -3.74
CA ILE A 37 -15.90 -10.42 -4.23
C ILE A 37 -17.18 -9.62 -4.04
N ASN A 38 -18.33 -10.19 -4.40
CA ASN A 38 -19.62 -9.51 -4.25
C ASN A 38 -19.95 -9.21 -2.79
N TYR A 39 -19.76 -10.18 -1.89
CA TYR A 39 -19.95 -9.96 -0.45
C TYR A 39 -19.01 -8.91 0.12
N ALA A 40 -17.75 -8.88 -0.32
CA ALA A 40 -16.81 -7.84 0.09
C ALA A 40 -17.25 -6.45 -0.39
N ALA A 41 -17.78 -6.34 -1.62
CA ALA A 41 -18.32 -5.09 -2.14
C ALA A 41 -19.56 -4.63 -1.37
N GLU A 42 -20.51 -5.53 -1.10
CA GLU A 42 -21.71 -5.25 -0.30
C GLU A 42 -21.36 -4.82 1.14
N ALA A 43 -20.41 -5.51 1.78
CA ALA A 43 -19.93 -5.15 3.11
C ALA A 43 -19.26 -3.77 3.13
N THR A 44 -18.49 -3.45 2.08
CA THR A 44 -17.84 -2.13 1.94
C THR A 44 -18.89 -1.03 1.79
N ALA A 45 -19.87 -1.21 0.90
CA ALA A 45 -20.97 -0.24 0.72
C ALA A 45 -21.80 -0.06 2.01
N THR A 46 -22.05 -1.15 2.73
CA THR A 46 -22.77 -1.10 4.01
C THR A 46 -21.99 -0.33 5.07
N ALA A 47 -20.67 -0.52 5.14
CA ALA A 47 -19.81 0.21 6.05
C ALA A 47 -19.78 1.72 5.73
N GLU A 48 -19.78 2.09 4.44
CA GLU A 48 -19.88 3.49 4.00
C GLU A 48 -21.20 4.13 4.45
N ILE A 49 -22.34 3.46 4.22
CA ILE A 49 -23.67 3.93 4.65
C ILE A 49 -23.72 4.10 6.18
N LEU A 50 -23.18 3.14 6.94
CA LEU A 50 -23.16 3.21 8.40
C LEU A 50 -22.34 4.40 8.88
N ASN A 51 -21.18 4.65 8.26
CA ASN A 51 -20.32 5.79 8.59
C ASN A 51 -21.02 7.13 8.32
N GLU A 52 -21.68 7.28 7.17
CA GLU A 52 -22.48 8.48 6.86
C GLU A 52 -23.62 8.68 7.87
N THR A 53 -24.27 7.60 8.28
CA THR A 53 -25.35 7.64 9.28
C THR A 53 -24.85 8.09 10.66
N VAL A 54 -23.68 7.61 11.10
CA VAL A 54 -23.05 8.05 12.35
C VAL A 54 -22.74 9.54 12.31
N GLN A 55 -22.14 10.03 11.22
CA GLN A 55 -21.83 11.45 11.04
C GLN A 55 -23.09 12.33 11.08
N TYR A 56 -24.19 11.88 10.46
CA TYR A 56 -25.47 12.57 10.53
C TYR A 56 -26.00 12.68 11.97
N LEU A 57 -25.99 11.56 12.71
CA LEU A 57 -26.48 11.53 14.09
C LEU A 57 -25.64 12.40 15.04
N GLU A 58 -24.32 12.45 14.83
CA GLU A 58 -23.44 13.33 15.60
C GLU A 58 -23.75 14.81 15.34
N ALA A 59 -23.98 15.18 14.07
CA ALA A 59 -24.36 16.55 13.70
C ALA A 59 -25.73 16.93 14.27
N GLU A 60 -26.72 16.02 14.22
CA GLU A 60 -28.04 16.25 14.81
C GLU A 60 -27.97 16.40 16.33
N ASN A 61 -27.18 15.56 17.02
CA ASN A 61 -26.98 15.65 18.47
C ASN A 61 -26.30 16.98 18.86
N ALA A 62 -25.31 17.43 18.10
CA ALA A 62 -24.69 18.74 18.29
C ALA A 62 -25.70 19.90 18.12
N ASN A 63 -26.60 19.80 17.13
CA ASN A 63 -27.67 20.76 16.92
C ASN A 63 -28.67 20.77 18.10
N LEU A 64 -29.09 19.59 18.58
CA LEU A 64 -29.99 19.47 19.74
C LEU A 64 -29.37 20.06 21.01
N LYS A 65 -28.08 19.80 21.28
CA LYS A 65 -27.35 20.41 22.39
C LYS A 65 -27.32 21.93 22.29
N THR A 66 -27.12 22.46 21.09
CA THR A 66 -27.12 23.91 20.82
C THR A 66 -28.49 24.53 21.07
N LYS A 67 -29.58 23.89 20.60
CA LYS A 67 -30.96 24.33 20.86
C LYS A 67 -31.30 24.29 22.35
N PHE A 68 -30.90 23.23 23.04
CA PHE A 68 -31.11 23.10 24.48
C PHE A 68 -30.38 24.19 25.26
N ALA A 69 -29.10 24.43 24.95
CA ALA A 69 -28.31 25.49 25.58
C ALA A 69 -28.88 26.89 25.32
N SER A 70 -29.34 27.15 24.09
CA SER A 70 -29.99 28.43 23.72
C SER A 70 -31.27 28.67 24.51
N ASN A 71 -32.10 27.63 24.71
CA ASN A 71 -33.32 27.73 25.51
C ASN A 71 -33.02 27.94 27.01
N GLN A 72 -31.97 27.31 27.53
CA GLN A 72 -31.60 27.41 28.94
C GLN A 72 -30.88 28.73 29.27
N PHE A 73 -30.15 29.31 28.31
CA PHE A 73 -29.31 30.49 28.50
C PHE A 73 -29.41 31.48 27.32
N PRO A 74 -30.57 32.15 27.14
CA PRO A 74 -30.81 33.00 25.97
C PRO A 74 -29.83 34.19 25.87
N GLN A 75 -29.31 34.70 26.99
CA GLN A 75 -28.31 35.78 27.00
C GLN A 75 -26.95 35.39 26.42
N TYR A 76 -26.66 34.09 26.29
CA TYR A 76 -25.41 33.58 25.72
C TYR A 76 -25.58 33.02 24.31
N GLN A 77 -26.73 33.20 23.67
CA GLN A 77 -27.07 32.58 22.39
C GLN A 77 -26.07 32.93 21.27
N GLU A 78 -25.55 34.16 21.24
CA GLU A 78 -24.54 34.57 20.26
C GLU A 78 -23.20 33.85 20.47
N ILE A 79 -22.73 33.74 21.72
CA ILE A 79 -21.48 33.04 22.07
C ILE A 79 -21.62 31.53 21.80
N ILE A 80 -22.76 30.94 22.16
CA ILE A 80 -23.06 29.54 21.87
C ILE A 80 -23.02 29.29 20.36
N THR A 81 -23.64 30.16 19.56
CA THR A 81 -23.67 30.03 18.09
C THR A 81 -22.27 30.15 17.49
N GLN A 82 -21.48 31.14 17.92
CA GLN A 82 -20.11 31.33 17.43
C GLN A 82 -19.21 30.13 17.76
N ASN A 83 -19.28 29.62 18.99
CA ASN A 83 -18.49 28.45 19.42
C ASN A 83 -18.89 27.19 18.65
N THR A 84 -20.19 26.97 18.43
CA THR A 84 -20.68 25.83 17.64
C THR A 84 -20.20 25.91 16.19
N VAL A 85 -20.29 27.08 15.55
CA VAL A 85 -19.78 27.29 14.18
C VAL A 85 -18.26 27.05 14.11
N ALA A 86 -17.50 27.57 15.06
CA ALA A 86 -16.05 27.36 15.13
C ALA A 86 -15.68 25.88 15.29
N ALA A 87 -16.41 25.13 16.14
CA ALA A 87 -16.21 23.70 16.32
C ALA A 87 -16.49 22.91 15.03
N PHE A 88 -17.58 23.23 14.32
CA PHE A 88 -17.87 22.60 13.03
C PHE A 88 -16.80 22.90 11.97
N GLN A 89 -16.30 24.14 11.90
CA GLN A 89 -15.24 24.52 10.95
C GLN A 89 -13.91 23.83 11.25
N PHE A 90 -13.56 23.70 12.54
CA PHE A 90 -12.37 22.98 12.96
C PHE A 90 -12.44 21.49 12.55
N ASN A 91 -13.54 20.82 12.88
CA ASN A 91 -13.76 19.41 12.53
C ASN A 91 -13.77 19.19 11.01
N ALA A 92 -14.40 20.09 10.23
CA ALA A 92 -14.40 19.99 8.78
C ALA A 92 -12.98 20.08 8.18
N THR A 93 -12.12 20.91 8.77
CA THR A 93 -10.73 21.06 8.31
C THR A 93 -9.91 19.80 8.60
N GLU A 94 -10.10 19.20 9.78
CA GLU A 94 -9.46 17.93 10.16
C GLU A 94 -9.87 16.79 9.22
N VAL A 95 -11.17 16.64 8.96
CA VAL A 95 -11.70 15.63 8.02
C VAL A 95 -11.13 15.81 6.61
N VAL A 96 -11.07 17.05 6.09
CA VAL A 96 -10.47 17.33 4.77
C VAL A 96 -8.99 16.94 4.72
N ASN A 97 -8.24 17.21 5.78
CA ASN A 97 -6.82 16.84 5.87
C ASN A 97 -6.64 15.31 5.86
N GLU A 98 -7.41 14.58 6.66
CA GLU A 98 -7.36 13.11 6.68
C GLU A 98 -7.74 12.51 5.32
N LEU A 99 -8.77 13.05 4.68
CA LEU A 99 -9.24 12.59 3.38
C LEU A 99 -8.18 12.82 2.29
N ASN A 100 -7.50 13.97 2.33
CA ASN A 100 -6.36 14.26 1.45
C ASN A 100 -5.18 13.31 1.69
N VAL A 101 -4.85 13.01 2.95
CA VAL A 101 -3.81 12.03 3.31
C VAL A 101 -4.19 10.63 2.80
N HIS A 102 -5.42 10.20 3.00
CA HIS A 102 -5.92 8.91 2.53
C HIS A 102 -5.85 8.80 0.99
N GLN A 103 -6.33 9.82 0.26
CA GLN A 103 -6.25 9.86 -1.20
C GLN A 103 -4.80 9.82 -1.71
N LYS A 104 -3.89 10.56 -1.06
CA LYS A 104 -2.46 10.54 -1.38
C LYS A 104 -1.88 9.14 -1.20
N ASN A 105 -2.19 8.48 -0.08
CA ASN A 105 -1.73 7.11 0.21
C ASN A 105 -2.28 6.11 -0.81
N LYS A 106 -3.55 6.22 -1.19
CA LYS A 106 -4.18 5.39 -2.22
C LYS A 106 -3.48 5.54 -3.58
N ARG A 107 -3.14 6.77 -3.98
CA ARG A 107 -2.37 7.04 -5.21
C ARG A 107 -0.99 6.37 -5.17
N ILE A 108 -0.28 6.47 -4.04
CA ILE A 108 1.03 5.84 -3.86
C ILE A 108 0.91 4.31 -3.96
N GLN A 109 -0.05 3.70 -3.26
CA GLN A 109 -0.27 2.26 -3.32
C GLN A 109 -0.61 1.78 -4.74
N ASN A 110 -1.49 2.49 -5.45
CA ASN A 110 -1.83 2.16 -6.83
C ASN A 110 -0.63 2.29 -7.77
N GLY A 111 0.22 3.31 -7.58
CA GLY A 111 1.47 3.46 -8.31
C GLY A 111 2.43 2.29 -8.09
N ARG A 112 2.56 1.81 -6.84
CA ARG A 112 3.38 0.64 -6.51
C ARG A 112 2.85 -0.63 -7.16
N LYS A 113 1.55 -0.93 -7.00
CA LYS A 113 0.89 -2.09 -7.61
C LYS A 113 0.98 -2.07 -9.14
N GLY A 114 0.77 -0.91 -9.76
CA GLY A 114 0.91 -0.74 -11.21
C GLY A 114 2.34 -0.98 -11.69
N GLY A 115 3.33 -0.46 -10.95
CA GLY A 115 4.75 -0.69 -11.22
C GLY A 115 5.15 -2.16 -11.09
N GLU A 116 4.68 -2.84 -10.05
CA GLU A 116 4.89 -4.28 -9.85
C GLU A 116 4.23 -5.12 -10.94
N THR A 117 3.00 -4.83 -11.30
CA THR A 117 2.28 -5.58 -12.35
C THR A 117 2.97 -5.41 -13.71
N LYS A 118 3.39 -4.17 -14.05
CA LYS A 118 4.12 -3.90 -15.30
C LYS A 118 5.48 -4.58 -15.30
N ARG A 119 6.20 -4.57 -14.17
CA ARG A 119 7.41 -5.37 -14.01
C ARG A 119 7.07 -6.84 -14.25
N ASN A 120 6.18 -7.47 -13.49
CA ASN A 120 5.92 -8.91 -13.63
C ASN A 120 5.56 -9.32 -15.07
N LYS A 121 4.67 -8.59 -15.76
CA LYS A 121 4.26 -8.91 -17.14
C LYS A 121 5.37 -8.79 -18.19
N ASP A 122 6.16 -7.72 -18.17
CA ASP A 122 7.26 -7.53 -19.14
C ASP A 122 8.57 -8.20 -18.70
N SER A 123 8.68 -8.55 -17.41
CA SER A 123 9.93 -8.94 -16.78
C SER A 123 10.12 -10.42 -16.61
N GLU A 124 9.10 -11.29 -16.67
CA GLU A 124 9.36 -12.73 -16.49
C GLU A 124 10.40 -13.26 -17.50
N LYS A 125 10.24 -12.93 -18.80
CA LYS A 125 11.21 -13.35 -19.83
C LYS A 125 12.53 -12.58 -19.73
N LYS A 126 12.51 -11.29 -19.39
CA LYS A 126 13.71 -10.44 -19.30
C LYS A 126 14.53 -10.70 -18.02
N GLN A 127 13.88 -11.05 -16.92
CA GLN A 127 14.51 -11.40 -15.64
C GLN A 127 15.10 -12.80 -15.73
N ALA A 128 14.39 -13.76 -16.35
CA ALA A 128 14.98 -15.06 -16.66
C ALA A 128 16.26 -14.88 -17.50
N ALA A 129 16.22 -14.07 -18.57
CA ALA A 129 17.40 -13.75 -19.35
C ALA A 129 18.48 -13.01 -18.54
N LYS A 130 18.11 -12.06 -17.66
CA LYS A 130 19.07 -11.38 -16.78
C LYS A 130 19.81 -12.36 -15.85
N SER A 131 19.09 -13.32 -15.28
CA SER A 131 19.69 -14.38 -14.44
C SER A 131 20.63 -15.27 -15.24
N SER A 132 20.24 -15.71 -16.45
CA SER A 132 21.14 -16.50 -17.30
C SER A 132 22.38 -15.69 -17.72
N VAL A 133 22.22 -14.43 -18.13
CA VAL A 133 23.34 -13.54 -18.47
C VAL A 133 24.28 -13.35 -17.27
N LYS A 134 23.76 -13.33 -16.04
CA LYS A 134 24.56 -13.26 -14.82
C LYS A 134 25.47 -14.48 -14.66
N GLU A 135 24.98 -15.67 -14.95
CA GLU A 135 25.80 -16.91 -14.93
C GLU A 135 26.94 -16.87 -15.96
N TYR A 136 26.65 -16.42 -17.18
CA TYR A 136 27.69 -16.23 -18.21
C TYR A 136 28.71 -15.17 -17.80
N TRP A 137 28.23 -14.08 -17.21
CA TRP A 137 29.10 -13.03 -16.68
C TRP A 137 30.01 -13.58 -15.58
N ASP A 138 29.50 -14.35 -14.62
CA ASP A 138 30.30 -14.89 -13.53
C ASP A 138 31.37 -15.86 -14.06
N LYS A 139 31.03 -16.73 -15.03
CA LYS A 139 32.00 -17.59 -15.74
C LYS A 139 33.07 -16.77 -16.48
N TRP A 140 32.68 -15.68 -17.13
CA TRP A 140 33.63 -14.79 -17.79
C TRP A 140 34.54 -14.08 -16.79
N GLN A 141 34.03 -13.68 -15.61
CA GLN A 141 34.87 -13.10 -14.57
C GLN A 141 35.85 -14.10 -13.97
N GLU A 142 35.55 -15.40 -14.00
CA GLU A 142 36.50 -16.47 -13.63
C GLU A 142 37.54 -16.72 -14.73
N THR A 143 37.14 -16.65 -16.00
CA THR A 143 37.99 -16.91 -17.17
C THR A 143 37.99 -15.70 -18.11
N ILE A 144 38.85 -14.72 -17.82
CA ILE A 144 38.89 -13.41 -18.50
C ILE A 144 39.19 -13.53 -20.01
N THR A 145 39.78 -14.64 -20.47
CA THR A 145 40.17 -14.86 -21.87
C THR A 145 39.00 -15.09 -22.83
N LEU A 146 37.76 -15.23 -22.33
CA LEU A 146 36.58 -15.48 -23.18
C LEU A 146 36.11 -14.24 -23.96
N TYR A 147 36.24 -13.04 -23.39
CA TYR A 147 35.84 -11.80 -24.04
C TYR A 147 36.80 -10.67 -23.68
N ASP A 148 37.25 -9.93 -24.69
CA ASP A 148 38.21 -8.83 -24.52
C ASP A 148 37.55 -7.59 -23.89
N THR A 149 36.27 -7.36 -24.17
CA THR A 149 35.55 -6.17 -23.72
C THR A 149 34.13 -6.50 -23.26
N GLN A 150 33.60 -5.62 -22.40
CA GLN A 150 32.21 -5.71 -21.93
C GLN A 150 31.18 -5.56 -23.06
N ILE A 151 31.53 -4.81 -24.10
CA ILE A 151 30.71 -4.65 -25.30
C ILE A 151 30.67 -5.97 -26.08
N ALA A 152 31.82 -6.63 -26.28
CA ALA A 152 31.88 -7.94 -26.94
C ALA A 152 31.03 -8.99 -26.21
N PHE A 153 31.12 -9.03 -24.87
CA PHE A 153 30.24 -9.86 -24.05
C PHE A 153 28.75 -9.50 -24.25
N ALA A 154 28.41 -8.21 -24.21
CA ALA A 154 27.02 -7.77 -24.36
C ALA A 154 26.42 -8.13 -25.74
N LEU A 155 27.22 -8.05 -26.81
CA LEU A 155 26.78 -8.45 -28.16
C LEU A 155 26.56 -9.96 -28.27
N ASP A 156 27.46 -10.80 -27.74
CA ASP A 156 27.26 -12.26 -27.75
C ASP A 156 26.06 -12.68 -26.89
N MET A 157 25.83 -12.02 -25.76
CA MET A 157 24.63 -12.25 -24.94
C MET A 157 23.34 -11.80 -25.65
N LEU A 158 23.39 -10.76 -26.49
CA LEU A 158 22.26 -10.33 -27.30
C LEU A 158 21.86 -11.42 -28.32
N GLU A 159 22.85 -12.07 -28.93
CA GLU A 159 22.64 -13.18 -29.87
C GLU A 159 22.02 -14.40 -29.17
N LYS A 160 22.47 -14.73 -27.96
CA LYS A 160 21.94 -15.86 -27.17
C LYS A 160 20.55 -15.60 -26.58
N PHE A 161 20.23 -14.34 -26.24
CA PHE A 161 18.99 -13.96 -25.55
C PHE A 161 18.21 -12.92 -26.38
N PRO A 162 17.48 -13.32 -27.43
CA PRO A 162 16.79 -12.39 -28.35
C PRO A 162 15.66 -11.58 -27.70
N VAL A 163 15.26 -11.91 -26.47
CA VAL A 163 14.35 -11.09 -25.64
C VAL A 163 14.99 -9.76 -25.22
N LEU A 164 16.32 -9.68 -25.26
CA LEU A 164 17.09 -8.47 -24.99
C LEU A 164 17.33 -7.75 -26.32
N THR A 165 16.92 -6.49 -26.40
CA THR A 165 16.97 -5.72 -27.65
C THR A 165 18.08 -4.69 -27.69
N ASN A 166 18.75 -4.44 -26.56
CA ASN A 166 19.70 -3.33 -26.44
C ASN A 166 20.94 -3.76 -25.63
N PRO A 167 22.14 -3.79 -26.24
CA PRO A 167 23.38 -4.18 -25.56
C PRO A 167 23.72 -3.29 -24.37
N ASN A 168 23.33 -2.00 -24.40
CA ASN A 168 23.55 -1.07 -23.29
C ASN A 168 22.86 -1.54 -21.99
N THR A 169 21.77 -2.30 -22.09
CA THR A 169 21.08 -2.86 -20.92
C THR A 169 21.97 -3.87 -20.21
N ILE A 170 22.63 -4.73 -20.98
CA ILE A 170 23.53 -5.78 -20.46
C ILE A 170 24.78 -5.12 -19.88
N GLU A 171 25.32 -4.09 -20.54
CA GLU A 171 26.43 -3.33 -20.00
C GLU A 171 26.10 -2.66 -18.65
N SER A 172 24.91 -2.08 -18.51
CA SER A 172 24.47 -1.49 -17.25
C SER A 172 24.44 -2.54 -16.13
N TRP A 173 23.92 -3.74 -16.40
CA TRP A 173 23.91 -4.83 -15.41
C TRP A 173 25.32 -5.26 -15.00
N CYS A 174 26.21 -5.39 -15.97
CA CYS A 174 27.61 -5.72 -15.71
C CYS A 174 28.30 -4.68 -14.81
N ARG A 175 27.99 -3.38 -14.99
CA ARG A 175 28.47 -2.30 -14.10
C ARG A 175 27.90 -2.41 -12.68
N GLU A 176 26.60 -2.69 -12.56
CA GLU A 176 25.95 -2.92 -11.26
C GLU A 176 26.55 -4.12 -10.52
N TRP A 177 26.74 -5.24 -11.21
CA TRP A 177 27.32 -6.45 -10.62
C TRP A 177 28.76 -6.26 -10.19
N ARG A 178 29.57 -5.54 -10.99
CA ARG A 178 30.93 -5.17 -10.61
C ARG A 178 30.93 -4.26 -9.36
N LYS A 179 30.03 -3.29 -9.29
CA LYS A 179 29.87 -2.40 -8.12
C LYS A 179 29.51 -3.20 -6.86
N ASN A 180 28.54 -4.12 -6.95
CA ASN A 180 28.11 -4.94 -5.82
C ASN A 180 29.21 -5.88 -5.32
N LYS A 181 29.98 -6.48 -6.24
CA LYS A 181 31.14 -7.32 -5.91
C LYS A 181 32.22 -6.52 -5.18
N ASN A 182 32.49 -5.29 -5.62
CA ASN A 182 33.50 -4.41 -5.01
C ASN A 182 33.05 -3.84 -3.66
N SER A 183 31.74 -3.64 -3.44
CA SER A 183 31.21 -3.11 -2.19
C SER A 183 30.98 -4.17 -1.11
N GLY A 184 31.28 -5.45 -1.38
CA GLY A 184 31.02 -6.57 -0.47
C GLY A 184 29.53 -6.82 -0.16
N ILE A 185 28.62 -6.22 -0.95
CA ILE A 185 27.17 -6.36 -0.74
C ILE A 185 26.74 -7.63 -1.45
N VAL A 186 26.55 -8.70 -0.69
CA VAL A 186 25.96 -9.95 -1.18
C VAL A 186 24.45 -9.72 -1.38
N THR A 187 24.04 -9.48 -2.62
CA THR A 187 22.61 -9.52 -2.99
C THR A 187 22.15 -10.97 -2.97
N LYS A 188 21.38 -11.34 -1.94
CA LYS A 188 20.57 -12.57 -1.89
C LYS A 188 19.35 -12.46 -2.78
#